data_AF-C9L7T0-F1
#
_entry.id   AF-C9L7T0-F1
#
_cell.length_a   1.000
_cell.length_b   1.000
_cell.length_c   1.000
_cell.angle_alpha   90.00
_cell.angle_beta   90.00
_cell.angle_gamma   90.00
#
_symmetry.space_group_name_H-M   'P 1'
#
loop_
_entity.id
_entity.type
_entity.pdbx_description
1 polymer ?
#
loop_
_entity_poly.entity_id
_entity_poly.type
_entity_poly.pdbx_seq_one_letter_code
_entity_poly.pdbx_strand_id
1 'polypeptide(L)'
;MLHCKDIYPDEAKVDAVNFIGRQAMAKHNETKKALMEIFKEREEKWYSISELEEICKEDYGLNFDDKKEKNNLYNQLYRFKQDGIVICNRSLYRINDRKIDNALQIIEDKIESYKNFKWYSCSDEELEEARNTLQRITDLSSKVQNLINQMNDDTIKVTEDIKAM
;
A
#
# COMPACT_ATOMS: atom_id res chain seq x y z
N MET A 1 -28.25 37.01 37.55
CA MET A 1 -26.82 36.61 37.50
C MET A 1 -26.76 35.18 36.99
N LEU A 2 -26.28 35.01 35.75
CA LEU A 2 -25.99 33.72 35.15
C LEU A 2 -24.69 33.19 35.76
N HIS A 3 -24.73 32.07 36.48
CA HIS A 3 -23.51 31.30 36.77
C HIS A 3 -23.34 30.23 35.69
N CYS A 4 -22.43 30.51 34.76
CA CYS A 4 -21.82 29.48 33.92
C CYS A 4 -21.09 28.50 34.85
N LYS A 5 -21.51 27.23 34.88
CA LYS A 5 -20.68 26.15 35.39
C LYS A 5 -19.76 25.75 34.25
N ASP A 6 -18.48 26.08 34.39
CA ASP A 6 -17.44 25.63 33.47
C ASP A 6 -17.40 24.10 33.46
N ILE A 7 -17.84 23.50 32.35
CA ILE A 7 -17.70 22.07 32.09
C ILE A 7 -16.30 21.87 31.49
N TYR A 8 -15.28 21.84 32.33
CA TYR A 8 -13.97 21.33 31.92
C TYR A 8 -14.06 19.80 31.84
N PRO A 9 -13.70 19.17 30.69
CA PRO A 9 -13.64 17.73 30.61
C PRO A 9 -12.56 17.22 31.56
N ASP A 10 -12.98 16.33 32.46
CA ASP A 10 -12.14 15.60 33.41
C ASP A 10 -10.87 15.06 32.71
N GLU A 11 -9.69 15.54 33.12
CA GLU A 11 -8.41 15.26 32.48
C GLU A 11 -8.16 13.74 32.34
N ALA A 12 -8.63 12.96 33.32
CA ALA A 12 -8.58 11.49 33.29
C ALA A 12 -9.37 10.88 32.11
N LYS A 13 -10.46 11.51 31.65
CA LYS A 13 -11.22 11.08 30.47
C LYS A 13 -10.50 11.43 29.18
N VAL A 14 -9.83 12.58 29.13
CA VAL A 14 -9.05 13.01 27.95
C VAL A 14 -7.85 12.08 27.77
N ASP A 15 -7.15 11.73 28.85
CA ASP A 15 -6.02 10.79 28.82
C ASP A 15 -6.44 9.36 28.47
N ALA A 16 -7.57 8.88 28.98
CA ALA A 16 -8.12 7.59 28.60
C ALA A 16 -8.49 7.54 27.10
N VAL A 17 -9.12 8.59 26.56
CA VAL A 17 -9.45 8.68 25.13
C VAL A 17 -8.18 8.72 24.26
N ASN A 18 -7.17 9.49 24.68
CA ASN A 18 -5.88 9.57 23.98
C ASN A 18 -5.12 8.23 24.01
N PHE A 19 -5.13 7.53 25.14
CA PHE A 19 -4.52 6.21 25.29
C PHE A 19 -5.22 5.14 24.44
N ILE A 20 -6.56 5.12 24.45
CA ILE A 20 -7.36 4.23 23.60
C ILE A 20 -7.11 4.54 22.11
N GLY A 21 -6.98 5.82 21.75
CA GLY A 21 -6.62 6.25 20.40
C GLY A 21 -5.25 5.73 19.94
N ARG A 22 -4.24 5.78 20.82
CA ARG A 22 -2.90 5.24 20.55
C ARG A 22 -2.90 3.71 20.40
N GLN A 23 -3.61 2.99 21.27
CA GLN A 23 -3.74 1.53 21.14
C GLN A 23 -4.47 1.10 19.86
N ALA A 24 -5.52 1.82 19.46
CA ALA A 24 -6.24 1.53 18.22
C ALA A 24 -5.37 1.77 16.98
N MET A 25 -4.52 2.80 16.98
CA MET A 25 -3.54 3.07 15.92
C MET A 25 -2.45 2.00 15.83
N ALA A 26 -1.97 1.49 16.97
CA ALA A 26 -0.99 0.40 17.02
C ALA A 26 -1.55 -0.90 16.41
N LYS A 27 -2.75 -1.32 16.83
CA LYS A 27 -3.43 -2.51 16.30
C LYS A 27 -3.79 -2.40 14.82
N HIS A 28 -4.23 -1.22 14.36
CA HIS A 28 -4.48 -0.97 12.94
C HIS A 28 -3.20 -1.18 12.09
N ASN A 29 -2.04 -0.78 12.62
CA ASN A 29 -0.75 -1.01 11.97
C ASN A 29 -0.35 -2.50 11.98
N GLU A 30 -0.69 -3.23 13.04
CA GLU A 30 -0.43 -4.68 13.15
C GLU A 30 -1.27 -5.49 12.15
N THR A 31 -2.58 -5.21 12.03
CA THR A 31 -3.43 -5.88 11.01
C THR A 31 -2.94 -5.62 9.60
N LYS A 32 -2.54 -4.37 9.29
CA LYS A 32 -1.95 -4.03 7.99
C LYS A 32 -0.69 -4.85 7.72
N LYS A 33 0.24 -4.93 8.68
CA LYS A 33 1.50 -5.67 8.55
C LYS A 33 1.25 -7.17 8.33
N ALA A 34 0.41 -7.77 9.17
CA ALA A 34 0.07 -9.20 9.06
C ALA A 34 -0.49 -9.53 7.67
N LEU A 35 -1.48 -8.75 7.19
CA LEU A 35 -2.04 -8.98 5.85
C LEU A 35 -1.00 -8.83 4.74
N MET A 36 -0.09 -7.85 4.82
CA MET A 36 0.96 -7.71 3.80
C MET A 36 1.87 -8.93 3.75
N GLU A 37 2.29 -9.45 4.89
CA GLU A 37 3.15 -10.64 4.95
C GLU A 37 2.42 -11.90 4.45
N ILE A 38 1.15 -12.10 4.87
CA ILE A 38 0.30 -13.20 4.36
C ILE A 38 0.19 -13.17 2.83
N PHE A 39 -0.02 -11.97 2.26
CA PHE A 39 -0.19 -11.81 0.83
C PHE A 39 1.13 -11.94 0.05
N LYS A 40 2.27 -11.52 0.61
CA LYS A 40 3.60 -11.65 -0.01
C LYS A 40 4.12 -13.08 -0.05
N GLU A 41 3.94 -13.84 1.02
CA GLU A 41 4.50 -15.21 1.09
C GLU A 41 3.81 -16.19 0.13
N ARG A 42 2.64 -15.83 -0.42
CA ARG A 42 1.70 -16.77 -1.00
C ARG A 42 0.99 -16.19 -2.24
N GLU A 43 1.79 -15.65 -3.15
CA GLU A 43 1.42 -14.84 -4.35
C GLU A 43 0.30 -15.42 -5.24
N GLU A 44 0.04 -16.73 -5.17
CA GLU A 44 -0.97 -17.40 -6.00
C GLU A 44 -2.26 -17.79 -5.27
N LYS A 45 -2.30 -17.74 -3.94
CA LYS A 45 -3.46 -18.24 -3.17
C LYS A 45 -4.56 -17.17 -3.03
N TRP A 46 -5.79 -17.58 -3.30
CA TRP A 46 -6.98 -16.82 -2.93
C TRP A 46 -7.39 -17.13 -1.49
N TYR A 47 -7.72 -16.09 -0.74
CA TYR A 47 -8.14 -16.18 0.66
C TYR A 47 -9.57 -15.71 0.84
N SER A 48 -10.36 -16.52 1.51
CA SER A 48 -11.58 -16.03 2.16
C SER A 48 -11.25 -15.19 3.39
N ILE A 49 -12.22 -14.39 3.84
CA ILE A 49 -12.07 -13.61 5.08
C ILE A 49 -11.85 -14.54 6.28
N SER A 50 -12.55 -15.67 6.34
CA SER A 50 -12.40 -16.63 7.44
C SER A 50 -11.00 -17.22 7.51
N GLU A 51 -10.38 -17.55 6.37
CA GLU A 51 -8.98 -17.99 6.35
C GLU A 51 -8.03 -16.88 6.80
N LEU A 52 -8.27 -15.62 6.40
CA LEU A 52 -7.45 -14.49 6.86
C LEU A 52 -7.59 -14.27 8.36
N GLU A 53 -8.79 -14.39 8.92
CA GLU A 53 -9.05 -14.31 10.36
C GLU A 53 -8.28 -15.40 11.11
N GLU A 54 -8.32 -16.64 10.62
CA GLU A 54 -7.63 -17.80 11.20
C GLU A 54 -6.10 -17.61 11.17
N ILE A 55 -5.53 -17.29 10.00
CA ILE A 55 -4.07 -17.08 9.86
C ILE A 55 -3.59 -15.91 10.73
N CYS A 56 -4.32 -14.79 10.73
CA CYS A 56 -3.96 -13.65 11.57
C CYS A 56 -4.00 -14.00 13.07
N LYS A 57 -4.90 -14.89 13.49
CA LYS A 57 -4.99 -15.37 14.87
C LYS A 57 -3.85 -16.32 15.22
N GLU A 58 -3.57 -17.29 14.36
CA GLU A 58 -2.56 -18.33 14.60
C GLU A 58 -1.13 -17.79 14.49
N ASP A 59 -0.83 -17.07 13.40
CA ASP A 59 0.53 -16.67 13.06
C ASP A 59 0.91 -15.30 13.66
N TYR A 60 -0.08 -14.44 13.94
CA TYR A 60 0.15 -13.05 14.36
C TYR A 60 -0.53 -12.68 15.69
N GLY A 61 -1.26 -13.61 16.33
CA GLY A 61 -1.94 -13.36 17.60
C GLY A 61 -3.08 -12.33 17.55
N LEU A 62 -3.59 -12.02 16.35
CA LEU A 62 -4.65 -11.04 16.14
C LEU A 62 -6.03 -11.70 16.29
N ASN A 63 -6.81 -11.24 17.26
CA ASN A 63 -8.15 -11.76 17.49
C ASN A 63 -9.23 -10.81 16.92
N PHE A 64 -10.12 -11.36 16.11
CA PHE A 64 -11.26 -10.68 15.51
C PHE A 64 -12.62 -11.14 16.08
N ASP A 65 -12.68 -11.62 17.33
CA ASP A 65 -13.96 -12.02 17.94
C ASP A 65 -14.91 -10.81 18.17
N ASP A 66 -14.36 -9.61 18.39
CA ASP A 66 -15.14 -8.38 18.53
C ASP A 66 -15.48 -7.72 17.17
N LYS A 67 -16.67 -7.13 17.10
CA LYS A 67 -17.18 -6.42 15.92
C LYS A 67 -16.26 -5.28 15.47
N LYS A 68 -15.63 -4.57 16.41
CA LYS A 68 -14.70 -3.48 16.08
C LYS A 68 -13.46 -4.01 15.37
N GLU A 69 -12.89 -5.10 15.87
CA GLU A 69 -11.70 -5.73 15.30
C GLU A 69 -12.02 -6.36 13.92
N LYS A 70 -13.18 -7.01 13.77
CA LYS A 70 -13.65 -7.44 12.44
C LYS A 70 -13.71 -6.29 11.46
N ASN A 71 -14.34 -5.18 11.84
CA ASN A 71 -14.42 -4.00 10.99
C ASN A 71 -13.03 -3.47 10.59
N ASN A 72 -12.03 -3.59 11.47
CA ASN A 72 -10.65 -3.22 11.15
C ASN A 72 -10.09 -4.07 10.00
N LEU A 73 -10.23 -5.40 10.06
CA LEU A 73 -9.84 -6.30 8.97
C LEU A 73 -10.57 -5.96 7.65
N TYR A 74 -11.89 -5.79 7.69
CA TYR A 74 -12.68 -5.43 6.51
C TYR A 74 -12.24 -4.10 5.89
N ASN A 75 -12.07 -3.07 6.71
CA ASN A 75 -11.65 -1.75 6.26
C ASN A 75 -10.25 -1.81 5.64
N GLN A 76 -9.36 -2.62 6.20
CA GLN A 76 -8.00 -2.76 5.68
C GLN A 76 -7.98 -3.50 4.34
N LEU A 77 -8.75 -4.58 4.19
CA LEU A 77 -8.92 -5.27 2.90
C LEU A 77 -9.57 -4.36 1.85
N TYR A 78 -10.56 -3.55 2.25
CA TYR A 78 -11.16 -2.56 1.38
C TYR A 78 -10.14 -1.52 0.89
N ARG A 79 -9.29 -1.01 1.79
CA ARG A 79 -8.19 -0.10 1.42
C ARG A 79 -7.19 -0.75 0.48
N PHE A 80 -6.75 -1.97 0.78
CA PHE A 80 -5.85 -2.71 -0.11
C PHE A 80 -6.44 -2.91 -1.50
N LYS A 81 -7.76 -3.11 -1.60
CA LYS A 81 -8.44 -3.20 -2.88
C LYS A 81 -8.46 -1.86 -3.62
N GLN A 82 -8.75 -0.75 -2.93
CA GLN A 82 -8.73 0.61 -3.51
C GLN A 82 -7.32 0.99 -3.99
N ASP A 83 -6.29 0.66 -3.19
CA ASP A 83 -4.89 0.91 -3.49
C ASP A 83 -4.35 -0.06 -4.56
N GLY A 84 -5.14 -1.06 -4.95
CA GLY A 84 -4.75 -2.04 -5.96
C GLY A 84 -3.69 -3.04 -5.49
N ILE A 85 -3.45 -3.15 -4.18
CA ILE A 85 -2.55 -4.14 -3.56
C ILE A 85 -3.14 -5.55 -3.70
N VAL A 86 -4.47 -5.68 -3.53
CA VAL A 86 -5.17 -6.96 -3.69
C VAL A 86 -6.27 -6.86 -4.75
N ILE A 87 -6.55 -7.98 -5.40
CA ILE A 87 -7.76 -8.19 -6.20
C ILE A 87 -8.79 -8.98 -5.39
N CYS A 88 -10.07 -8.73 -5.67
CA CYS A 88 -11.17 -9.40 -4.98
C CYS A 88 -12.13 -10.03 -5.99
N ASN A 89 -12.48 -11.31 -5.79
CA ASN A 89 -13.46 -12.04 -6.58
C ASN A 89 -14.39 -12.82 -5.64
N ARG A 90 -15.69 -12.51 -5.64
CA ARG A 90 -16.71 -13.19 -4.81
C ARG A 90 -16.28 -13.37 -3.34
N SER A 91 -15.78 -12.29 -2.73
CA SER A 91 -15.29 -12.27 -1.34
C SER A 91 -14.01 -13.05 -1.06
N LEU A 92 -13.31 -13.50 -2.10
CA LEU A 92 -11.94 -14.00 -2.02
C LEU A 92 -10.96 -12.88 -2.38
N TYR A 93 -9.83 -12.84 -1.70
CA TYR A 93 -8.78 -11.83 -1.86
C TYR A 93 -7.47 -12.49 -2.24
N ARG A 94 -6.74 -11.87 -3.17
CA ARG A 94 -5.37 -12.28 -3.52
C ARG A 94 -4.55 -11.03 -3.75
N ILE A 95 -3.25 -11.11 -3.48
CA ILE A 95 -2.31 -10.09 -3.93
C ILE A 95 -2.40 -9.88 -5.45
N ASN A 96 -2.20 -8.63 -5.84
CA ASN A 96 -2.27 -8.18 -7.20
C ASN A 96 -0.87 -8.01 -7.81
N ASP A 97 -0.07 -9.07 -7.80
CA ASP A 97 1.33 -9.02 -8.27
C ASP A 97 1.44 -8.76 -9.77
N ARG A 98 0.41 -9.12 -10.54
CA ARG A 98 0.48 -9.04 -12.00
C ARG A 98 0.39 -7.62 -12.55
N LYS A 99 -0.01 -6.60 -11.79
CA LYS A 99 -0.16 -5.24 -12.37
C LYS A 99 1.17 -4.60 -12.69
N ILE A 100 2.14 -4.72 -11.77
CA ILE A 100 3.45 -4.10 -11.96
C ILE A 100 4.22 -4.90 -13.01
N ASP A 101 4.25 -6.22 -12.89
CA ASP A 101 4.96 -7.09 -13.86
C ASP A 101 4.39 -6.94 -15.27
N ASN A 102 3.06 -6.91 -15.44
CA ASN A 102 2.47 -6.70 -16.76
C ASN A 102 2.80 -5.30 -17.31
N ALA A 103 2.82 -4.27 -16.46
CA ALA A 103 3.17 -2.92 -16.89
C ALA A 103 4.65 -2.83 -17.30
N LEU A 104 5.53 -3.49 -16.55
CA LEU A 104 6.95 -3.61 -16.89
C LEU A 104 7.14 -4.34 -18.22
N GLN A 105 6.48 -5.49 -18.40
CA GLN A 105 6.55 -6.24 -19.65
C GLN A 105 6.07 -5.42 -20.86
N ILE A 106 4.98 -4.67 -20.73
CA ILE A 106 4.48 -3.80 -21.80
C ILE A 106 5.52 -2.72 -22.17
N ILE A 107 6.19 -2.14 -21.17
CA ILE A 107 7.24 -1.13 -21.39
C ILE A 107 8.44 -1.79 -22.09
N GLU A 108 8.88 -2.96 -21.64
CA GLU A 108 9.98 -3.72 -22.24
C GLU A 108 9.68 -4.08 -23.70
N ASP A 109 8.51 -4.63 -23.98
CA ASP A 109 8.06 -4.99 -25.33
C ASP A 109 8.03 -3.75 -26.24
N LYS A 110 7.58 -2.60 -25.72
CA LYS A 110 7.54 -1.34 -26.49
C LYS A 110 8.95 -0.82 -26.79
N ILE A 111 9.87 -0.88 -25.81
CA ILE A 111 11.28 -0.51 -26.03
C ILE A 111 11.92 -1.43 -27.07
N GLU A 112 11.67 -2.74 -26.98
CA GLU A 112 12.20 -3.71 -27.94
C GLU A 112 11.63 -3.50 -29.35
N SER A 113 10.36 -3.12 -29.46
CA SER A 113 9.75 -2.76 -30.75
C SER A 113 10.49 -1.59 -31.42
N TYR A 114 10.98 -0.62 -30.64
CA TYR A 114 11.73 0.53 -31.15
C TYR A 114 13.17 0.20 -31.54
N LYS A 115 13.80 -0.81 -30.93
CA LYS A 115 15.12 -1.30 -31.39
C LYS A 115 15.05 -1.86 -32.80
N ASN A 116 13.95 -2.54 -33.12
CA ASN A 116 13.73 -3.18 -34.42
C ASN A 116 12.96 -2.28 -35.42
N PHE A 117 12.69 -1.03 -35.05
CA PHE A 117 11.91 -0.11 -35.86
C PHE A 117 12.71 0.44 -37.05
N LYS A 118 12.06 0.56 -38.21
CA LYS A 118 12.71 1.04 -39.44
C LYS A 118 12.69 2.57 -39.50
N TRP A 119 13.53 3.18 -38.67
CA TRP A 119 13.63 4.64 -38.53
C TRP A 119 13.85 5.40 -39.84
N TYR A 120 14.56 4.80 -40.81
CA TYR A 120 14.88 5.46 -42.08
C TYR A 120 13.70 5.51 -43.07
N SER A 121 12.64 4.73 -42.82
CA SER A 121 11.48 4.62 -43.71
C SER A 121 10.14 4.87 -43.01
N CYS A 122 10.16 5.40 -41.79
CA CYS A 122 8.94 5.72 -41.06
C CYS A 122 8.36 7.07 -41.53
N SER A 123 7.06 7.24 -41.36
CA SER A 123 6.40 8.52 -41.57
C SER A 123 6.76 9.52 -40.46
N ASP A 124 6.49 10.81 -40.70
CA ASP A 124 6.64 11.85 -39.67
C ASP A 124 5.71 11.60 -38.47
N GLU A 125 4.51 11.06 -38.70
CA GLU A 125 3.55 10.70 -37.65
C GLU A 125 4.07 9.56 -36.77
N GLU A 126 4.62 8.50 -37.38
CA GLU A 126 5.22 7.37 -36.65
C GLU A 126 6.44 7.82 -35.83
N LEU A 127 7.26 8.70 -36.41
CA LEU A 127 8.44 9.26 -35.74
C LEU A 127 8.03 10.09 -34.51
N GLU A 128 6.99 10.91 -34.65
CA GLU A 128 6.48 11.74 -33.56
C GLU A 128 5.80 10.92 -32.46
N GLU A 129 5.04 9.87 -32.81
CA GLU A 129 4.47 8.95 -31.82
C GLU A 129 5.57 8.24 -31.01
N ALA A 130 6.65 7.82 -31.69
CA ALA A 130 7.79 7.19 -31.05
C ALA A 130 8.51 8.13 -30.07
N ARG A 131 8.76 9.38 -30.48
CA ARG A 131 9.33 10.41 -29.60
C ARG A 131 8.48 10.66 -28.37
N ASN A 132 7.17 10.84 -28.56
CA ASN A 132 6.24 11.06 -27.45
C ASN A 132 6.21 9.87 -26.49
N THR A 133 6.24 8.65 -27.00
CA THR A 133 6.28 7.44 -26.16
C THR A 133 7.57 7.36 -25.34
N LEU A 134 8.72 7.54 -25.98
CA LEU A 134 10.02 7.50 -25.29
C LEU A 134 10.18 8.64 -24.27
N GLN A 135 9.65 9.82 -24.56
CA GLN A 135 9.63 10.93 -23.60
C GLN A 135 8.82 10.57 -22.35
N ARG A 136 7.62 9.98 -22.51
CA ARG A 136 6.80 9.55 -21.37
C ARG A 136 7.50 8.48 -20.52
N ILE A 137 8.21 7.54 -21.14
CA ILE A 137 9.02 6.53 -20.44
C ILE A 137 10.14 7.21 -19.63
N THR A 138 10.80 8.21 -20.22
CA THR A 138 11.87 8.99 -19.56
C THR A 138 11.35 9.79 -18.35
N ASP A 139 10.19 10.42 -18.49
CA ASP A 139 9.54 11.16 -17.40
C ASP A 139 9.15 10.23 -16.24
N LEU A 140 8.65 9.03 -16.55
CA LEU A 140 8.35 8.00 -15.56
C LEU A 140 9.61 7.52 -14.84
N SER A 141 10.69 7.25 -15.59
CA SER A 141 11.99 6.86 -15.02
C SER A 141 12.50 7.91 -14.03
N SER A 142 12.39 9.19 -14.36
CA SER A 142 12.80 10.29 -13.47
C SER A 142 11.98 10.34 -12.18
N LYS A 143 10.66 10.12 -12.25
CA LYS A 143 9.79 10.03 -11.07
C LYS A 143 10.16 8.85 -10.17
N VAL A 144 10.44 7.69 -10.76
CA VAL A 144 10.89 6.50 -10.01
C VAL A 144 12.22 6.77 -9.31
N GLN A 145 13.19 7.39 -9.99
CA GLN A 145 14.47 7.74 -9.38
C GLN A 145 14.30 8.69 -8.18
N ASN A 146 13.41 9.68 -8.28
CA ASN A 146 13.12 10.58 -7.15
C ASN A 146 12.53 9.83 -5.94
N LEU A 147 11.63 8.87 -6.17
CA LEU A 147 11.07 8.04 -5.09
C LEU A 147 12.15 7.17 -4.44
N ILE A 148 13.04 6.57 -5.21
CA ILE A 148 14.17 5.79 -4.69
C ILE A 148 15.06 6.67 -3.79
N ASN A 149 15.35 7.89 -4.22
CA ASN A 149 16.16 8.82 -3.43
C ASN A 149 15.46 9.18 -2.11
N GLN A 150 14.15 9.47 -2.14
CA GLN A 150 13.37 9.73 -0.93
C GLN A 150 13.37 8.55 0.05
N MET A 151 13.18 7.33 -0.47
CA MET A 151 13.23 6.12 0.37
C MET A 151 14.59 5.94 1.05
N ASN A 152 15.68 6.24 0.34
CA ASN A 152 17.03 6.16 0.89
C ASN A 152 17.24 7.20 1.99
N ASP A 153 16.80 8.44 1.76
CA ASP A 153 16.88 9.53 2.75
C ASP A 153 16.10 9.18 4.03
N ASP A 154 14.88 8.65 3.89
CA ASP A 154 14.05 8.23 5.02
C ASP A 154 14.69 7.06 5.79
N THR A 155 15.32 6.12 5.08
CA THR A 155 16.00 4.96 5.68
C THR A 155 17.23 5.40 6.47
N ILE A 156 18.02 6.36 5.95
CA ILE A 156 19.18 6.94 6.65
C ILE A 156 18.72 7.59 7.95
N LYS A 157 17.66 8.41 7.90
CA LYS A 157 17.13 9.11 9.07
C LYS A 157 16.66 8.16 10.17
N VAL A 158 15.91 7.11 9.83
CA VAL A 158 15.49 6.08 10.78
C VAL A 158 16.70 5.39 11.41
N THR A 159 17.76 5.14 10.63
CA THR A 159 18.99 4.50 11.12
C THR A 159 19.75 5.39 12.10
N GLU A 160 19.76 6.71 11.87
CA GLU A 160 20.38 7.69 12.77
C GLU A 160 19.61 7.82 14.09
N ASP A 161 18.27 7.89 14.03
CA ASP A 161 17.41 7.97 15.21
C ASP A 161 17.58 6.73 16.11
N ILE A 162 17.71 5.52 15.53
CA ILE A 162 17.98 4.29 16.30
C ILE A 162 19.35 4.30 16.99
N LYS A 163 20.37 4.88 16.36
CA LYS A 163 21.73 4.98 16.95
C LYS A 163 21.83 6.02 18.06
N ALA A 164 20.90 6.97 18.11
CA ALA A 164 20.86 8.04 19.11
C ALA A 164 20.06 7.67 20.38
N MET A 165 19.38 6.52 20.39
CA MET A 165 18.67 5.95 21.53
C MET A 165 19.54 4.97 22.31
#